data_AF-A0A1H1VGQ3-F1
#
_entry.id   AF-A0A1H1VGQ3-F1
#
_cell.length_a   1.000
_cell.length_b   1.000
_cell.length_c   1.000
_cell.angle_alpha   90.00
_cell.angle_beta   90.00
_cell.angle_gamma   90.00
#
_symmetry.space_group_name_H-M   'P 1'
#
loop_
_entity.id
_entity.type
_entity.pdbx_description
1 polymer ?
#
loop_
_entity_poly.entity_id
_entity_poly.type
_entity_poly.pdbx_seq_one_letter_code
_entity_poly.pdbx_strand_id
1 'polypeptide(L)'
;MRVLGVDPGLTRCGLGLVQGGHPRQLALVAVDVVRTRPDEELGARLLAVDRAVGDWLDEHRPDAVALERVFSQHNVRTVMGTAQVSGVVLAAAARRGIPVGLHTPSEVKAAVTGSGRAGKEQVTNMVTRILALASKPRPADAADALALAICHLWRGPAAARIEAAKAQASKLQAGRTATRARPANAASGATSGATAKTWTNATTSATTGAARWQTPRRATDPPRSST
;
A
#
# COMPACT_ATOMS: atom_id res chain seq x y z
N MET A 1 11.73 -7.39 9.42
CA MET A 1 10.61 -6.71 8.79
C MET A 1 9.32 -7.08 9.52
N ARG A 2 8.45 -6.14 9.82
CA ARG A 2 7.09 -6.31 10.35
C ARG A 2 6.09 -5.97 9.27
N VAL A 3 5.15 -6.85 9.01
CA VAL A 3 4.08 -6.63 8.02
C VAL A 3 2.73 -6.74 8.71
N LEU A 4 1.93 -5.70 8.56
CA LEU A 4 0.53 -5.69 8.96
C LEU A 4 -0.32 -6.19 7.80
N GLY A 5 -0.84 -7.40 7.90
CA GLY A 5 -1.89 -7.90 7.03
C GLY A 5 -3.25 -7.37 7.48
N VAL A 6 -4.03 -6.88 6.52
CA VAL A 6 -5.38 -6.37 6.74
C VAL A 6 -6.33 -7.12 5.83
N ASP A 7 -7.31 -7.82 6.41
CA ASP A 7 -8.43 -8.44 5.69
C ASP A 7 -9.67 -7.52 5.78
N PRO A 8 -9.90 -6.68 4.77
CA PRO A 8 -10.85 -5.58 4.86
C PRO A 8 -12.31 -6.06 4.75
N GLY A 9 -13.11 -5.67 5.73
CA GLY A 9 -14.56 -5.88 5.68
C GLY A 9 -15.29 -4.86 6.54
N LEU A 10 -16.45 -4.42 6.07
CA LEU A 10 -17.19 -3.36 6.75
C LEU A 10 -17.71 -3.83 8.12
N THR A 11 -18.21 -5.06 8.23
CA THR A 11 -18.68 -5.63 9.51
C THR A 11 -17.53 -6.20 10.34
N ARG A 12 -16.52 -6.78 9.68
CA ARG A 12 -15.33 -7.37 10.31
C ARG A 12 -14.11 -7.02 9.48
N CYS A 13 -13.14 -6.36 10.09
CA CYS A 13 -11.84 -6.05 9.48
C CYS A 13 -10.76 -6.75 10.31
N GLY A 14 -10.11 -7.76 9.72
CA GLY A 14 -9.06 -8.54 10.39
C GLY A 14 -7.72 -7.81 10.33
N LEU A 15 -6.99 -7.77 11.45
CA LEU A 15 -5.67 -7.17 11.58
C LEU A 15 -4.70 -8.24 12.09
N GLY A 16 -3.60 -8.47 11.37
CA GLY A 16 -2.60 -9.47 11.74
C GLY A 16 -1.19 -8.97 11.49
N LEU A 17 -0.38 -8.90 12.55
CA LEU A 17 1.00 -8.45 12.46
C LEU A 17 1.96 -9.64 12.55
N VAL A 18 2.76 -9.81 11.50
CA VAL A 18 3.79 -10.86 11.43
C VAL A 18 5.16 -10.23 11.31
N GLN A 19 6.11 -10.70 12.09
CA GLN A 19 7.51 -10.33 11.99
C GLN A 19 8.30 -11.44 11.28
N GLY A 20 9.12 -11.07 10.31
CA GLY A 20 9.99 -11.98 9.58
C GLY A 20 11.28 -11.32 9.10
N GLY A 21 12.38 -12.05 9.22
CA GLY A 21 13.68 -11.69 8.61
C GLY A 21 14.16 -12.75 7.61
N HIS A 22 13.77 -14.00 7.81
CA HIS A 22 14.03 -15.14 6.91
C HIS A 22 12.71 -15.88 6.68
N PRO A 23 12.42 -16.39 5.46
CA PRO A 23 11.23 -17.19 5.19
C PRO A 23 10.89 -18.33 6.18
N ARG A 24 11.89 -18.90 6.87
CA ARG A 24 11.72 -19.99 7.84
C ARG A 24 11.52 -19.52 9.29
N GLN A 25 11.58 -18.22 9.54
CA GLN A 25 11.50 -17.62 10.87
C GLN A 25 10.47 -16.50 10.84
N LEU A 26 9.20 -16.88 10.84
CA LEU A 26 8.07 -15.96 10.97
C LEU A 26 7.51 -16.08 12.39
N ALA A 27 7.16 -14.94 12.99
CA ALA A 27 6.56 -14.87 14.31
C ALA A 27 5.28 -14.05 14.27
N LEU A 28 4.22 -14.55 14.91
CA LEU A 28 3.03 -13.77 15.23
C LEU A 28 3.42 -12.70 16.26
N VAL A 29 3.09 -11.44 16.00
CA VAL A 29 3.30 -10.34 16.95
C VAL A 29 1.99 -9.95 17.61
N ALA A 30 0.95 -9.70 16.82
CA ALA A 30 -0.36 -9.28 17.30
C ALA A 30 -1.45 -9.70 16.31
N VAL A 31 -2.67 -9.87 16.81
CA VAL A 31 -3.86 -10.12 15.99
C VAL A 31 -5.10 -9.52 16.64
N ASP A 32 -5.98 -8.94 15.85
CA ASP A 32 -7.28 -8.46 16.30
C ASP A 32 -8.29 -8.43 15.14
N VAL A 33 -9.57 -8.24 15.46
CA VAL A 33 -10.64 -8.05 14.49
C VAL A 33 -11.50 -6.87 14.92
N VAL A 34 -11.44 -5.78 14.13
CA VAL A 34 -12.33 -4.63 14.29
C VAL A 34 -13.73 -5.04 13.86
N ARG A 35 -14.72 -4.82 14.72
CA ARG A 35 -16.12 -5.14 14.46
C ARG A 35 -16.95 -3.85 14.47
N THR A 36 -17.79 -3.69 13.45
CA THR A 36 -18.78 -2.59 13.41
C THR A 36 -20.18 -3.19 13.29
N ARG A 37 -21.19 -2.48 13.79
CA ARG A 37 -22.55 -3.00 13.78
C ARG A 37 -23.21 -2.69 12.41
N PRO A 38 -23.90 -3.64 11.78
CA PRO A 38 -24.51 -3.41 10.46
C PRO A 38 -25.58 -2.31 10.42
N ASP A 39 -26.19 -2.01 11.56
CA ASP A 39 -27.22 -0.98 11.78
C ASP A 39 -26.65 0.44 11.98
N GLU A 40 -25.33 0.59 12.12
CA GLU A 40 -24.68 1.89 12.17
C GLU A 40 -24.55 2.55 10.79
N GLU A 41 -24.63 3.87 10.77
CA GLU A 41 -24.37 4.67 9.56
C GLU A 41 -22.99 4.39 8.97
N LEU A 42 -22.90 4.31 7.63
CA LEU A 42 -21.68 3.93 6.92
C LEU A 42 -20.46 4.76 7.36
N GLY A 43 -20.63 6.08 7.52
CA GLY A 43 -19.56 6.97 7.95
C GLY A 43 -19.02 6.64 9.34
N ALA A 44 -19.88 6.29 10.29
CA ALA A 44 -19.48 5.89 11.64
C ALA A 44 -18.69 4.57 11.62
N ARG A 45 -19.13 3.62 10.80
CA ARG A 45 -18.45 2.33 10.63
C ARG A 45 -17.06 2.49 10.01
N LEU A 46 -16.95 3.30 8.95
CA LEU A 46 -15.65 3.60 8.33
C LEU A 46 -14.71 4.35 9.29
N LEU A 47 -15.24 5.28 10.09
CA LEU A 47 -14.46 5.99 11.12
C LEU A 47 -13.96 5.05 12.23
N ALA A 48 -14.77 4.08 12.65
CA ALA A 48 -14.34 3.08 13.62
C ALA A 48 -13.16 2.25 13.09
N VAL A 49 -13.22 1.85 11.81
CA VAL A 49 -12.11 1.15 11.16
C VAL A 49 -10.88 2.05 10.98
N ASP A 50 -11.04 3.32 10.57
CA ASP A 50 -9.95 4.28 10.42
C ASP A 50 -9.17 4.47 11.73
N ARG A 51 -9.90 4.63 12.85
CA ARG A 51 -9.30 4.78 14.18
C ARG A 51 -8.52 3.54 14.59
N ALA A 52 -9.16 2.37 14.55
CA ALA A 52 -8.52 1.12 14.96
C ALA A 52 -7.28 0.77 14.11
N VAL A 53 -7.36 0.99 12.79
CA VAL A 53 -6.20 0.83 11.90
C VAL A 53 -5.13 1.87 12.21
N GLY A 54 -5.52 3.13 12.45
CA GLY A 54 -4.61 4.19 12.86
C GLY A 54 -3.82 3.83 14.12
N ASP A 55 -4.52 3.37 15.16
CA ASP A 55 -3.93 2.94 16.43
C ASP A 55 -2.92 1.81 16.21
N TRP A 56 -3.28 0.79 15.42
CA TRP A 56 -2.39 -0.31 15.05
C TRP A 56 -1.14 0.14 14.29
N LEU A 57 -1.28 1.09 13.36
CA LEU A 57 -0.15 1.63 12.60
C LEU A 57 0.79 2.42 13.51
N ASP A 58 0.26 3.17 14.48
CA ASP A 58 1.04 4.00 15.40
C ASP A 58 1.72 3.17 16.50
N GLU A 59 1.01 2.20 17.07
CA GLU A 59 1.52 1.32 18.12
C GLU A 59 2.61 0.38 17.60
N HIS A 60 2.33 -0.32 16.49
CA HIS A 60 3.20 -1.40 16.04
C HIS A 60 4.25 -0.98 15.02
N ARG A 61 4.07 0.18 14.37
CA ARG A 61 4.97 0.75 13.36
C ARG A 61 5.42 -0.30 12.33
N PRO A 62 4.49 -0.90 11.57
CA PRO A 62 4.85 -1.91 10.58
C PRO A 62 5.69 -1.29 9.44
N ASP A 63 6.59 -2.09 8.87
CA ASP A 63 7.41 -1.68 7.72
C ASP A 63 6.60 -1.67 6.42
N ALA A 64 5.52 -2.45 6.35
CA ALA A 64 4.58 -2.48 5.22
C ALA A 64 3.19 -2.95 5.67
N VAL A 65 2.18 -2.58 4.88
CA VAL A 65 0.83 -3.12 4.97
C VAL A 65 0.56 -4.06 3.80
N ALA A 66 -0.03 -5.23 4.07
CA ALA A 66 -0.49 -6.17 3.08
C ALA A 66 -2.02 -6.17 3.04
N LEU A 67 -2.59 -5.84 1.89
CA LEU A 67 -4.03 -5.79 1.66
C LEU A 67 -4.43 -6.78 0.57
N GLU A 68 -5.62 -7.34 0.68
CA GLU A 68 -6.22 -8.08 -0.43
C GLU A 68 -6.63 -7.11 -1.56
N ARG A 69 -6.33 -7.51 -2.79
CA ARG A 69 -6.80 -6.81 -3.99
C ARG A 69 -8.29 -7.08 -4.15
N VAL A 70 -9.05 -6.00 -4.19
CA VAL A 70 -10.50 -6.06 -4.39
C VAL A 70 -10.82 -6.42 -5.84
N PHE A 71 -11.62 -7.47 -6.04
CA PHE A 71 -12.15 -7.88 -7.35
C PHE A 71 -13.68 -7.84 -7.35
N SER A 72 -14.28 -7.35 -8.42
CA SER A 72 -15.73 -7.42 -8.67
C SER A 72 -15.96 -8.21 -9.95
N GLN A 73 -16.57 -9.39 -9.86
CA GLN A 73 -17.13 -10.05 -11.04
C GLN A 73 -18.65 -10.24 -10.95
N HIS A 74 -19.24 -10.52 -9.77
CA HIS A 74 -20.66 -10.90 -9.68
C HIS A 74 -21.42 -10.39 -8.44
N ASN A 75 -20.78 -9.67 -7.49
CA ASN A 75 -21.43 -9.30 -6.23
C ASN A 75 -21.05 -7.89 -5.74
N VAL A 76 -21.51 -6.87 -6.49
CA VAL A 76 -21.12 -5.46 -6.35
C VAL A 76 -21.43 -4.90 -4.95
N ARG A 77 -22.54 -5.30 -4.32
CA ARG A 77 -22.95 -4.76 -3.00
C ARG A 77 -21.96 -5.09 -1.89
N THR A 78 -21.53 -6.34 -1.79
CA THR A 78 -20.58 -6.77 -0.74
C THR A 78 -19.18 -6.24 -1.02
N VAL A 79 -18.79 -6.23 -2.29
CA VAL A 79 -17.47 -5.73 -2.72
C VAL A 79 -17.31 -4.24 -2.43
N MET A 80 -18.38 -3.44 -2.50
CA MET A 80 -18.31 -2.01 -2.24
C MET A 80 -17.86 -1.70 -0.80
N GLY A 81 -18.41 -2.42 0.20
CA GLY A 81 -18.00 -2.23 1.60
C GLY A 81 -16.54 -2.58 1.84
N THR A 82 -16.08 -3.69 1.27
CA THR A 82 -14.66 -4.07 1.28
C THR A 82 -13.79 -3.01 0.60
N ALA A 83 -14.19 -2.50 -0.57
CA ALA A 83 -13.45 -1.46 -1.30
C ALA A 83 -13.32 -0.15 -0.49
N GLN A 84 -14.40 0.27 0.17
CA GLN A 84 -14.40 1.46 1.03
C GLN A 84 -13.45 1.29 2.21
N VAL A 85 -13.49 0.15 2.90
CA VAL A 85 -12.55 -0.17 3.99
C VAL A 85 -11.10 -0.22 3.49
N SER A 86 -10.85 -0.86 2.34
CA SER A 86 -9.52 -0.86 1.71
C SER A 86 -9.02 0.55 1.43
N GLY A 87 -9.90 1.46 0.97
CA GLY A 87 -9.58 2.87 0.76
C GLY A 87 -9.17 3.59 2.06
N VAL A 88 -9.90 3.34 3.16
CA VAL A 88 -9.55 3.86 4.49
C VAL A 88 -8.16 3.38 4.92
N VAL A 89 -7.87 2.08 4.79
CA VAL A 89 -6.58 1.49 5.18
C VAL A 89 -5.44 2.06 4.31
N LEU A 90 -5.64 2.17 2.99
CA LEU A 90 -4.68 2.77 2.06
C LEU A 90 -4.36 4.21 2.44
N ALA A 91 -5.37 5.03 2.72
CA ALA A 91 -5.18 6.41 3.13
C ALA A 91 -4.47 6.51 4.50
N ALA A 92 -4.82 5.65 5.46
CA ALA A 92 -4.19 5.60 6.78
C ALA A 92 -2.70 5.24 6.71
N ALA A 93 -2.33 4.26 5.88
CA ALA A 93 -0.94 3.88 5.66
C ALA A 93 -0.16 4.96 4.90
N ALA A 94 -0.75 5.54 3.85
CA ALA A 94 -0.13 6.59 3.04
C ALA A 94 0.19 7.85 3.86
N ARG A 95 -0.71 8.26 4.78
CA ARG A 95 -0.47 9.38 5.72
C ARG A 95 0.80 9.20 6.57
N ARG A 96 1.23 7.95 6.79
CA ARG A 96 2.41 7.58 7.59
C ARG A 96 3.62 7.21 6.72
N GLY A 97 3.50 7.29 5.39
CA GLY A 97 4.56 6.85 4.48
C GLY A 97 4.80 5.35 4.48
N ILE A 98 3.86 4.54 4.98
CA ILE A 98 4.02 3.08 5.05
C ILE A 98 3.59 2.48 3.69
N PRO A 99 4.46 1.73 3.00
CA PRO A 99 4.13 1.13 1.72
C PRO A 99 3.03 0.06 1.86
N VAL A 100 2.14 0.00 0.87
CA VAL A 100 1.05 -0.97 0.81
C VAL A 100 1.25 -1.92 -0.37
N GLY A 101 1.30 -3.23 -0.10
CA GLY A 101 1.30 -4.27 -1.12
C GLY A 101 -0.09 -4.91 -1.28
N LEU A 102 -0.57 -4.98 -2.51
CA LEU A 102 -1.86 -5.59 -2.85
C LEU A 102 -1.66 -7.02 -3.37
N HIS A 103 -2.34 -7.98 -2.76
CA HIS A 103 -2.25 -9.40 -3.11
C HIS A 103 -3.61 -9.97 -3.51
N THR A 104 -3.65 -10.81 -4.53
CA THR A 104 -4.86 -11.51 -4.93
C THR A 104 -5.15 -12.69 -4.00
N PRO A 105 -6.42 -13.12 -3.84
CA PRO A 105 -6.76 -14.30 -3.05
C PRO A 105 -5.96 -15.54 -3.46
N SER A 106 -5.79 -15.75 -4.76
CA SER A 106 -5.03 -16.87 -5.31
C SER A 106 -3.55 -16.80 -4.96
N GLU A 107 -2.94 -15.61 -4.93
CA GLU A 107 -1.54 -15.43 -4.52
C GLU A 107 -1.33 -15.75 -3.05
N VAL A 108 -2.25 -15.31 -2.19
CA VAL A 108 -2.24 -15.58 -0.74
C VAL A 108 -2.35 -17.07 -0.48
N LYS A 109 -3.37 -17.71 -1.08
CA LYS A 109 -3.57 -19.16 -0.98
C LYS A 109 -2.36 -19.94 -1.48
N ALA A 110 -1.82 -19.58 -2.65
CA ALA A 110 -0.64 -20.22 -3.22
C ALA A 110 0.60 -20.05 -2.35
N ALA A 111 0.81 -18.85 -1.78
CA ALA A 111 1.95 -18.60 -0.89
C ALA A 111 1.89 -19.48 0.35
N VAL A 112 0.73 -19.55 1.00
CA VAL A 112 0.57 -20.23 2.30
C VAL A 112 0.43 -21.75 2.16
N THR A 113 -0.22 -22.22 1.11
CA THR A 113 -0.62 -23.65 0.99
C THR A 113 0.04 -24.38 -0.19
N GLY A 114 0.74 -23.67 -1.08
CA GLY A 114 1.23 -24.19 -2.35
C GLY A 114 0.17 -24.26 -3.47
N SER A 115 -1.11 -23.97 -3.19
CA SER A 115 -2.19 -23.99 -4.18
C SER A 115 -3.04 -22.72 -4.13
N GLY A 116 -3.20 -22.04 -5.27
CA GLY A 116 -4.10 -20.88 -5.38
C GLY A 116 -5.59 -21.22 -5.22
N ARG A 117 -5.94 -22.51 -5.23
CA ARG A 117 -7.31 -23.02 -5.14
C ARG A 117 -7.67 -23.54 -3.74
N ALA A 118 -6.78 -23.41 -2.77
CA ALA A 118 -7.00 -23.92 -1.42
C ALA A 118 -8.25 -23.32 -0.73
N GLY A 119 -8.89 -24.15 0.11
CA GLY A 119 -10.01 -23.75 0.95
C GLY A 119 -9.58 -23.02 2.23
N LYS A 120 -10.53 -22.32 2.89
CA LYS A 120 -10.27 -21.50 4.09
C LYS A 120 -9.69 -22.31 5.26
N GLU A 121 -10.14 -23.55 5.46
CA GLU A 121 -9.60 -24.42 6.51
C GLU A 121 -8.14 -24.80 6.26
N GLN A 122 -7.79 -25.13 5.02
CA GLN A 122 -6.41 -25.45 4.65
C GLN A 122 -5.49 -24.25 4.87
N VAL A 123 -5.92 -23.05 4.46
CA VAL A 123 -5.19 -21.80 4.73
C VAL A 123 -4.99 -21.62 6.23
N THR A 124 -6.05 -21.76 7.03
CA THR A 124 -5.99 -21.61 8.50
C THR A 124 -5.01 -22.60 9.13
N ASN A 125 -5.06 -23.87 8.75
CA ASN A 125 -4.16 -24.91 9.26
C ASN A 125 -2.69 -24.60 8.89
N MET A 126 -2.46 -24.14 7.66
CA MET A 126 -1.12 -23.76 7.22
C MET A 126 -0.60 -22.52 7.94
N VAL A 127 -1.41 -21.47 8.12
CA VAL A 127 -1.03 -20.29 8.93
C VAL A 127 -0.64 -20.71 10.34
N THR A 128 -1.44 -21.57 10.97
CA THR A 128 -1.17 -22.12 12.31
C THR A 128 0.20 -22.79 12.35
N ARG A 129 0.50 -23.65 11.36
CA ARG A 129 1.78 -24.36 11.25
C ARG A 129 2.97 -23.43 10.97
N ILE A 130 2.81 -22.49 10.04
CA ILE A 130 3.87 -21.56 9.61
C ILE A 130 4.31 -20.66 10.76
N LEU A 131 3.36 -20.19 11.56
CA LEU A 131 3.62 -19.34 12.73
C LEU A 131 3.85 -20.16 14.02
N ALA A 132 3.95 -21.49 13.92
CA ALA A 132 4.15 -22.40 15.04
C ALA A 132 3.19 -22.17 16.22
N LEU A 133 1.92 -21.90 15.92
CA LEU A 133 0.89 -21.65 16.94
C LEU A 133 0.39 -22.97 17.54
N ALA A 134 0.18 -22.99 18.86
CA ALA A 134 -0.36 -24.16 19.56
C ALA A 134 -1.81 -24.50 19.15
N SER A 135 -2.56 -23.50 18.68
CA SER A 135 -3.93 -23.66 18.21
C SER A 135 -4.23 -22.69 17.07
N LYS A 136 -5.34 -22.91 16.37
CA LYS A 136 -5.83 -21.99 15.31
C LYS A 136 -5.85 -20.53 15.82
N PRO A 137 -5.45 -19.55 14.99
CA PRO A 137 -5.53 -18.14 15.34
C PRO A 137 -6.93 -17.73 15.79
N ARG A 138 -7.01 -16.95 16.86
CA ARG A 138 -8.23 -16.31 17.34
C ARG A 138 -8.00 -14.81 17.38
N PRO A 139 -9.03 -13.96 17.10
CA PRO A 139 -10.42 -14.31 16.84
C PRO A 139 -10.67 -15.02 15.50
N ALA A 140 -11.88 -15.55 15.27
CA ALA A 140 -12.27 -16.01 13.93
C ALA A 140 -12.07 -14.85 12.93
N ASP A 141 -11.50 -15.14 11.76
CA ASP A 141 -11.03 -14.19 10.72
C ASP A 141 -9.59 -13.65 10.90
N ALA A 142 -8.91 -13.95 12.01
CA ALA A 142 -7.48 -13.70 12.20
C ALA A 142 -6.58 -14.34 11.12
N ALA A 143 -6.96 -15.54 10.67
CA ALA A 143 -6.13 -16.34 9.77
C ALA A 143 -5.94 -15.69 8.39
N ASP A 144 -6.95 -14.98 7.87
CA ASP A 144 -6.91 -14.37 6.55
C ASP A 144 -5.96 -13.15 6.55
N ALA A 145 -6.03 -12.31 7.60
CA ALA A 145 -5.09 -11.20 7.82
C ALA A 145 -3.64 -11.70 8.00
N LEU A 146 -3.43 -12.77 8.78
CA LEU A 146 -2.11 -13.37 8.96
C LEU A 146 -1.57 -13.98 7.65
N ALA A 147 -2.44 -14.62 6.86
CA ALA A 147 -2.07 -15.17 5.56
C ALA A 147 -1.60 -14.07 4.59
N LEU A 148 -2.26 -12.90 4.59
CA LEU A 148 -1.83 -11.73 3.82
C LEU A 148 -0.44 -11.24 4.22
N ALA A 149 -0.18 -11.12 5.53
CA ALA A 149 1.12 -10.71 6.04
C ALA A 149 2.23 -11.70 5.64
N ILE A 150 1.97 -13.00 5.78
CA ILE A 150 2.89 -14.08 5.37
C ILE A 150 3.16 -14.01 3.85
N CYS A 151 2.10 -13.89 3.05
CA CYS A 151 2.19 -13.77 1.60
C CYS A 151 3.11 -12.61 1.20
N HIS A 152 2.92 -11.45 1.83
CA HIS A 152 3.73 -10.27 1.58
C HIS A 152 5.18 -10.47 2.04
N LEU A 153 5.44 -11.08 3.20
CA LEU A 153 6.80 -11.33 3.66
C LEU A 153 7.58 -12.26 2.72
N TRP A 154 6.92 -13.26 2.15
CA TRP A 154 7.56 -14.21 1.22
C TRP A 154 7.69 -13.68 -0.21
N ARG A 155 6.72 -12.89 -0.69
CA ARG A 155 6.72 -12.36 -2.06
C ARG A 155 7.35 -10.98 -2.20
N GLY A 156 7.22 -10.13 -1.18
CA GLY A 156 7.65 -8.73 -1.17
C GLY A 156 9.12 -8.54 -1.56
N PRO A 157 10.08 -9.27 -0.94
CA PRO A 157 11.49 -9.16 -1.32
C PRO A 157 11.77 -9.62 -2.75
N ALA A 158 11.03 -10.59 -3.30
CA ALA A 158 11.24 -11.09 -4.66
C ALA A 158 10.67 -10.14 -5.72
N ALA A 159 9.45 -9.63 -5.50
CA ALA A 159 8.81 -8.67 -6.39
C ALA A 159 9.55 -7.33 -6.41
N ALA A 160 9.98 -6.82 -5.25
CA ALA A 160 10.78 -5.59 -5.15
C ALA A 160 12.14 -5.72 -5.86
N ARG A 161 12.80 -6.88 -5.78
CA ARG A 161 14.05 -7.15 -6.52
C ARG A 161 13.85 -7.17 -8.03
N ILE A 162 12.74 -7.75 -8.51
CA ILE A 162 12.41 -7.79 -9.93
C ILE A 162 12.11 -6.38 -10.45
N GLU A 163 11.32 -5.58 -9.72
CA GLU A 163 11.01 -4.21 -10.13
C GLU A 163 12.23 -3.28 -10.05
N ALA A 164 13.09 -3.42 -9.03
CA ALA A 164 14.35 -2.70 -8.97
C ALA A 164 15.29 -3.06 -10.14
N ALA A 165 15.38 -4.35 -10.49
CA ALA A 165 16.15 -4.82 -11.63
C ALA A 165 15.61 -4.28 -12.97
N LYS A 166 14.28 -4.24 -13.15
CA LYS A 166 13.63 -3.64 -14.32
C LYS A 166 13.92 -2.14 -14.42
N ALA A 167 13.75 -1.40 -13.33
CA ALA A 167 14.02 0.04 -13.29
C ALA A 167 15.49 0.36 -13.60
N GLN A 168 16.42 -0.46 -13.11
CA GLN A 168 17.84 -0.34 -13.40
C GLN A 168 18.16 -0.68 -14.86
N ALA A 169 17.52 -1.71 -15.43
CA ALA A 169 17.64 -2.04 -16.84
C ALA A 169 17.11 -0.91 -17.75
N SER A 170 15.96 -0.30 -17.41
CA SER A 170 15.42 0.84 -18.16
C SER A 170 16.34 2.08 -18.10
N LYS A 171 16.96 2.36 -16.94
CA LYS A 171 17.96 3.44 -16.81
C LYS A 171 19.22 3.18 -17.66
N LEU A 172 19.71 1.95 -17.69
CA LEU A 172 20.86 1.56 -18.51
C LEU A 172 20.55 1.63 -20.01
N GLN A 173 19.33 1.26 -20.42
CA GLN A 173 18.88 1.40 -21.81
C GLN A 173 18.74 2.87 -22.22
N ALA A 174 18.16 3.72 -21.37
CA ALA A 174 18.05 5.16 -21.61
C ALA A 174 19.43 5.85 -21.69
N GLY A 175 20.41 5.42 -20.88
CA GLY A 175 21.79 5.89 -20.98
C GLY A 175 22.49 5.46 -22.28
N ARG A 176 22.25 4.22 -22.73
CA ARG A 176 22.81 3.71 -24.01
C ARG A 176 22.23 4.43 -25.23
N THR A 177 20.94 4.78 -25.23
CA THR A 177 20.33 5.55 -26.33
C THR A 177 20.81 7.01 -26.34
N ALA A 178 20.97 7.65 -25.19
CA ALA A 178 21.54 9.00 -25.10
C ALA A 178 23.01 9.07 -25.57
N THR A 179 23.80 8.03 -25.30
CA THR A 179 25.22 7.96 -25.74
C THR A 179 25.33 7.73 -27.25
N ARG A 180 24.35 7.08 -27.88
CA ARG A 180 24.32 6.82 -29.33
C ARG A 180 23.76 7.99 -30.15
N ALA A 181 23.07 8.94 -29.51
CA ALA A 181 22.47 10.11 -30.16
C ALA A 181 23.39 11.35 -30.17
N ARG A 182 24.64 11.24 -29.68
CA ARG A 182 25.61 12.34 -29.79
C ARG A 182 26.11 12.41 -31.24
N PRO A 183 25.84 13.49 -32.00
CA PRO A 183 26.27 13.55 -33.39
C PRO A 183 27.80 13.58 -33.44
N ALA A 184 28.39 12.72 -34.26
CA ALA A 184 29.81 12.74 -34.58
C ALA A 184 30.11 13.99 -35.41
N ASN A 185 30.37 15.11 -34.74
CA ASN A 185 30.90 16.30 -35.40
C ASN A 185 32.40 16.36 -35.13
N ALA A 186 33.19 15.79 -36.05
CA ALA A 186 34.63 16.00 -36.09
C ALA A 186 35.14 15.91 -37.54
N ALA A 187 35.80 17.00 -37.94
CA ALA A 187 36.77 17.15 -39.03
C ALA A 187 36.27 17.48 -40.45
N SER A 188 36.10 18.77 -40.72
CA SER A 188 36.78 19.57 -41.77
C SER A 188 36.27 21.03 -41.63
N GLY A 189 36.96 22.13 -41.88
CA GLY A 189 38.27 22.50 -42.39
C GLY A 189 38.17 24.01 -42.69
N ALA A 190 39.10 24.81 -42.17
CA ALA A 190 39.53 26.16 -42.58
C ALA A 190 38.53 27.30 -42.99
N THR A 191 38.82 28.47 -42.41
CA THR A 191 38.84 29.86 -42.97
C THR A 191 37.55 30.67 -43.26
N SER A 192 37.52 31.83 -42.56
CA SER A 192 37.11 33.18 -42.96
C SER A 192 35.64 33.51 -43.24
N GLY A 193 35.19 34.63 -42.64
CA GLY A 193 34.29 35.57 -43.31
C GLY A 193 32.91 35.79 -42.69
N ALA A 194 32.82 36.86 -41.90
CA ALA A 194 31.71 37.82 -41.84
C ALA A 194 30.29 37.44 -41.37
N THR A 195 29.78 38.41 -40.60
CA THR A 195 28.38 38.85 -40.42
C THR A 195 27.44 38.05 -39.53
N ALA A 196 27.23 38.66 -38.36
CA ALA A 196 26.15 38.49 -37.41
C ALA A 196 24.76 38.36 -38.07
N LYS A 197 23.99 37.38 -37.57
CA LYS A 197 22.54 37.48 -37.43
C LYS A 197 22.12 36.73 -36.17
N THR A 198 21.66 37.52 -35.21
CA THR A 198 20.98 37.16 -33.97
C THR A 198 19.74 36.31 -34.24
N TRP A 199 19.58 35.22 -33.48
CA TRP A 199 18.28 34.64 -33.14
C TRP A 199 18.27 34.38 -31.63
N THR A 200 17.36 35.07 -30.94
CA THR A 200 17.14 35.04 -29.51
C THR A 200 16.41 33.77 -29.07
N ASN A 201 16.90 33.15 -28.00
CA ASN A 201 16.21 32.12 -27.24
C ASN A 201 14.97 32.71 -26.55
N ALA A 202 13.81 32.09 -26.72
CA ALA A 202 12.66 32.25 -25.82
C ALA A 202 12.64 31.05 -24.87
N THR A 203 13.23 31.25 -23.69
CA THR A 203 13.07 30.38 -22.54
C THR A 203 11.81 30.83 -21.80
N THR A 204 10.77 30.00 -21.76
CA THR A 204 9.64 30.24 -20.85
C THR A 204 9.61 29.12 -19.81
N SER A 205 10.20 29.44 -18.67
CA SER A 205 9.98 28.80 -17.38
C SER A 205 8.54 29.05 -16.93
N ALA A 206 7.80 27.99 -16.62
CA ALA A 206 6.54 28.09 -15.90
C ALA A 206 6.73 27.50 -14.50
N THR A 207 6.82 28.38 -13.51
CA THR A 207 6.82 28.09 -12.08
C THR A 207 5.40 28.25 -11.55
N THR A 208 5.04 27.38 -10.59
CA THR A 208 4.09 27.56 -9.48
C THR A 208 2.58 27.53 -9.75
N GLY A 209 1.91 26.64 -9.02
CA GLY A 209 0.48 26.64 -8.76
C GLY A 209 0.11 25.69 -7.62
N ALA A 210 0.69 25.89 -6.42
CA ALA A 210 0.25 25.17 -5.22
C ALA A 210 -1.06 25.79 -4.72
N ALA A 211 -2.18 25.09 -4.93
CA ALA A 211 -3.48 25.49 -4.40
C ALA A 211 -3.53 25.24 -2.88
N ARG A 212 -3.59 26.33 -2.12
CA ARG A 212 -3.70 26.36 -0.66
C ARG A 212 -5.18 26.23 -0.28
N TRP A 213 -5.58 25.10 0.31
CA TRP A 213 -6.91 24.94 0.89
C TRP A 213 -7.06 25.85 2.11
N GLN A 214 -8.01 26.80 2.07
CA GLN A 214 -8.34 27.66 3.19
C GLN A 214 -9.32 26.93 4.12
N THR A 215 -8.99 26.87 5.41
CA THR A 215 -9.89 26.39 6.47
C THR A 215 -10.95 27.44 6.79
N PRO A 216 -12.24 27.06 6.97
CA PRO A 216 -13.27 27.99 7.39
C PRO A 216 -13.11 28.36 8.87
N ARG A 217 -13.34 29.65 9.18
CA ARG A 217 -13.24 30.26 10.51
C ARG A 217 -14.31 29.70 11.44
N ARG A 218 -13.91 29.47 12.71
CA ARG A 218 -14.75 29.07 13.84
C ARG A 218 -15.78 30.16 14.13
N ALA A 219 -17.06 29.77 14.25
CA ALA A 219 -18.14 30.62 14.72
C ALA A 219 -18.00 30.88 16.24
N THR A 220 -18.58 32.00 16.64
CA THR A 220 -18.45 32.78 17.88
C THR A 220 -18.98 32.13 19.15
N ASP A 221 -18.43 32.56 20.29
CA ASP A 221 -18.85 32.25 21.67
C ASP A 221 -20.32 32.59 21.98
N PRO A 222 -20.96 31.92 22.97
CA PRO A 222 -22.29 32.27 23.46
C PRO A 222 -22.24 33.44 24.47
N PRO A 223 -23.34 34.22 24.62
CA PRO A 223 -23.39 35.31 25.58
C PRO A 223 -23.53 34.80 27.02
N ARG A 224 -22.79 35.42 27.93
CA ARG A 224 -23.03 35.35 29.37
C ARG A 224 -24.27 36.17 29.71
N SER A 225 -25.18 35.61 30.51
CA SER A 225 -26.13 36.39 31.29
C SER A 225 -25.96 36.07 32.78
N SER A 226 -25.80 37.14 33.55
CA SER A 226 -25.81 37.20 35.00
C SER A 226 -26.95 38.12 35.41
N THR A 227 -28.03 37.58 35.95
CA THR A 227 -28.84 38.09 37.09
C THR A 227 -30.01 37.16 37.31
#